data_AF-A0A2E4J6F5-F1
#
_entry.id   AF-A0A2E4J6F5-F1
#
_cell.length_a   1.000
_cell.length_b   1.000
_cell.length_c   1.000
_cell.angle_alpha   90.00
_cell.angle_beta   90.00
_cell.angle_gamma   90.00
#
_symmetry.space_group_name_H-M   'P 1'
#
loop_
_entity.id
_entity.type
_entity.pdbx_description
1 polymer ?
#
loop_
_entity_poly.entity_id
_entity_poly.type
_entity_poly.pdbx_seq_one_letter_code
_entity_poly.pdbx_strand_id
1 'polypeptide(L)'
;GCTTNNEEDYFGVICDSDNVYYLGSNPNQSISNIIASKCLGCHLEDNTISYLSLETYSDVQKISNLDEVINNVDNPMPPEGSLQLTDCEKLQIESWVHNGFRYDEEQR
;
A
#
# COMPACT_ATOMS: atom_id res chain seq x y z
N GLY A 1 39.83 5.62 5.18
CA GLY A 1 39.12 4.53 5.86
C GLY A 1 37.81 5.09 6.35
N CYS A 2 36.70 4.53 5.88
CA CYS A 2 35.37 4.79 6.40
C CYS A 2 34.73 3.42 6.55
N THR A 3 34.61 2.97 7.79
CA THR A 3 33.86 1.77 8.16
C THR A 3 32.50 2.23 8.64
N THR A 4 31.45 2.04 7.83
CA THR A 4 30.06 2.17 8.30
C THR A 4 29.62 0.80 8.80
N ASN A 5 29.87 0.57 10.09
CA ASN A 5 29.20 -0.48 10.86
C ASN A 5 27.87 0.08 11.37
N ASN A 6 26.87 0.21 10.50
CA ASN A 6 25.45 0.19 10.86
C ASN A 6 24.82 -0.98 10.10
N GLU A 7 24.18 -1.91 10.82
CA GLU A 7 23.57 -3.11 10.22
C GLU A 7 22.45 -2.79 9.21
N GLU A 8 22.04 -1.52 9.11
CA GLU A 8 21.04 -1.03 8.15
C GLU A 8 21.61 -0.72 6.74
N ASP A 9 22.91 -0.43 6.57
CA ASP A 9 23.51 -0.24 5.24
C ASP A 9 23.77 -1.58 4.51
N TYR A 10 23.64 -2.71 5.23
CA TYR A 10 23.79 -4.07 4.69
C TYR A 10 22.49 -4.64 4.11
N PHE A 11 21.34 -4.17 4.59
CA PHE A 11 20.04 -4.47 4.00
C PHE A 11 19.62 -3.28 3.15
N GLY A 12 20.17 -3.20 1.93
CA GLY A 12 19.48 -2.45 0.88
C GLY A 12 18.03 -2.92 0.89
N VAL A 13 17.09 -2.04 1.27
CA VAL A 13 15.66 -2.32 1.21
C VAL A 13 15.33 -2.44 -0.26
N ILE A 14 15.56 -3.63 -0.82
CA ILE A 14 15.07 -4.02 -2.12
C ILE A 14 13.56 -4.01 -1.95
N CYS A 15 12.88 -3.13 -2.68
CA CYS A 15 11.44 -3.16 -2.69
C CYS A 15 10.98 -4.46 -3.34
N ASP A 16 10.46 -5.37 -2.52
CA ASP A 16 9.82 -6.58 -3.01
C ASP A 16 8.38 -6.24 -3.43
N SER A 17 8.23 -5.94 -4.71
CA SER A 17 6.95 -5.65 -5.36
C SER A 17 6.41 -6.83 -6.16
N ASP A 18 7.08 -7.99 -6.09
CA ASP A 18 6.60 -9.24 -6.66
C ASP A 18 5.72 -9.97 -5.65
N ASN A 19 4.80 -10.82 -6.16
CA ASN A 19 3.93 -11.66 -5.33
C ASN A 19 3.27 -10.87 -4.18
N VAL A 20 2.73 -9.70 -4.51
CA VAL A 20 1.96 -8.87 -3.58
C VAL A 20 0.50 -9.31 -3.59
N TYR A 21 -0.10 -9.38 -2.41
CA TYR A 21 -1.46 -9.88 -2.20
C TYR A 21 -2.25 -8.97 -1.27
N TYR A 22 -3.58 -9.07 -1.31
CA TYR A 22 -4.42 -8.39 -0.35
C TYR A 22 -4.14 -8.87 1.09
N LEU A 23 -4.18 -10.19 1.31
CA LEU A 23 -3.79 -10.88 2.53
C LEU A 23 -2.47 -11.65 2.32
N GLY A 24 -1.37 -10.94 2.14
CA GLY A 24 -0.06 -11.57 2.02
C GLY A 24 0.40 -12.22 3.33
N SER A 25 0.92 -13.44 3.24
CA SER A 25 1.55 -14.17 4.35
C SER A 25 2.81 -13.46 4.87
N ASN A 26 3.51 -12.74 3.98
CA ASN A 26 4.55 -11.79 4.37
C ASN A 26 3.89 -10.43 4.64
N PRO A 27 3.99 -9.88 5.87
CA PRO A 27 3.37 -8.61 6.20
C PRO A 27 3.89 -7.43 5.37
N ASN A 28 5.10 -7.54 4.81
CA ASN A 28 5.69 -6.53 3.94
C ASN A 28 5.18 -6.62 2.49
N GLN A 29 4.40 -7.65 2.11
CA GLN A 29 3.79 -7.83 0.79
C GLN A 29 2.25 -7.87 0.88
N SER A 30 1.70 -7.33 1.98
CA SER A 30 0.27 -7.37 2.29
C SER A 30 -0.35 -5.99 2.12
N ILE A 31 -1.20 -5.84 1.10
CA ILE A 31 -1.91 -4.58 0.80
C ILE A 31 -2.85 -4.19 1.94
N SER A 32 -3.50 -5.16 2.60
CA SER A 32 -4.38 -4.85 3.73
C SER A 32 -3.62 -4.16 4.86
N ASN A 33 -2.34 -4.48 5.08
CA ASN A 33 -1.52 -3.82 6.09
C ASN A 33 -1.22 -2.36 5.72
N ILE A 34 -0.93 -2.09 4.43
CA ILE A 34 -0.72 -0.73 3.94
C ILE A 34 -2.01 0.09 4.10
N ILE A 35 -3.15 -0.45 3.69
CA ILE A 35 -4.46 0.22 3.77
C ILE A 35 -4.84 0.50 5.23
N ALA A 36 -4.71 -0.51 6.11
CA ALA A 36 -5.02 -0.37 7.52
C ALA A 36 -4.17 0.70 8.22
N SER A 37 -2.90 0.80 7.85
CA SER A 37 -1.96 1.73 8.48
C SER A 37 -2.06 3.16 7.97
N LYS A 38 -2.43 3.36 6.69
CA LYS A 38 -2.29 4.68 6.02
C LYS A 38 -3.58 5.26 5.46
N CYS A 39 -4.59 4.42 5.21
CA CYS A 39 -5.79 4.84 4.50
C CYS A 39 -7.03 4.86 5.41
N LEU A 40 -7.18 3.87 6.30
CA LEU A 40 -8.37 3.75 7.15
C LEU A 40 -8.52 4.89 8.18
N GLY A 41 -7.51 5.73 8.41
CA GLY A 41 -7.70 6.95 9.20
C GLY A 41 -8.80 7.88 8.64
N CYS A 42 -8.98 7.88 7.31
CA CYS A 42 -9.97 8.71 6.62
C CYS A 42 -11.03 7.90 5.87
N HIS A 43 -10.71 6.69 5.42
CA HIS A 43 -11.55 5.87 4.53
C HIS A 43 -12.21 4.67 5.24
N LEU A 44 -12.91 4.92 6.35
CA LEU A 44 -13.79 3.93 7.01
C LEU A 44 -15.24 4.19 6.59
N GLU A 45 -16.09 3.17 6.59
CA GLU A 45 -17.52 3.23 6.25
C GLU A 45 -18.27 4.29 7.05
N ASP A 46 -17.96 4.39 8.35
CA ASP A 46 -18.59 5.34 9.27
C ASP A 46 -17.88 6.71 9.35
N ASN A 47 -16.87 6.97 8.50
CA ASN A 47 -16.12 8.22 8.56
C ASN A 47 -16.76 9.31 7.68
N THR A 48 -17.16 10.42 8.31
CA THR A 48 -17.71 11.60 7.59
C THR A 48 -16.73 12.33 6.68
N ILE A 49 -15.43 12.02 6.75
CA ILE A 49 -14.38 12.63 5.93
C ILE A 49 -14.42 12.10 4.50
N SER A 50 -14.73 10.82 4.32
CA SER A 50 -14.71 10.13 3.03
C SER A 50 -16.01 9.37 2.81
N TYR A 51 -16.71 9.64 1.70
CA TYR A 51 -17.85 8.83 1.26
C TYR A 51 -17.43 7.51 0.58
N LEU A 52 -16.15 7.14 0.69
CA LEU A 52 -15.52 5.94 0.14
C LEU A 52 -14.90 5.14 1.29
N SER A 53 -15.36 3.90 1.47
CA SER A 53 -14.77 2.93 2.41
C SER A 53 -13.65 2.13 1.74
N LEU A 54 -12.64 1.76 2.51
CA LEU A 54 -11.54 0.85 2.13
C LEU A 54 -11.42 -0.35 3.09
N GLU A 55 -12.44 -0.61 3.92
CA GLU A 55 -12.35 -1.59 5.01
C GLU A 55 -12.28 -3.04 4.52
N THR A 56 -12.88 -3.34 3.37
CA THR A 56 -12.90 -4.68 2.82
C THR A 56 -12.16 -4.75 1.49
N TYR A 57 -11.64 -5.93 1.17
CA TYR A 57 -11.09 -6.23 -0.15
C TYR A 57 -12.04 -5.81 -1.28
N SER A 58 -13.34 -6.08 -1.11
CA SER A 58 -14.35 -5.74 -2.11
C SER A 58 -14.45 -4.23 -2.34
N ASP A 59 -14.24 -3.42 -1.30
CA ASP A 59 -14.33 -1.97 -1.42
C ASP A 59 -13.09 -1.41 -2.11
N VAL A 60 -11.91 -1.91 -1.76
CA VAL A 60 -10.65 -1.53 -2.40
C VAL A 60 -10.63 -1.94 -3.87
N GLN A 61 -11.06 -3.15 -4.20
CA GLN A 61 -11.06 -3.67 -5.59
C GLN A 61 -11.99 -2.87 -6.53
N LYS A 62 -13.00 -2.18 -6.00
CA LYS A 62 -13.92 -1.34 -6.81
C LYS A 62 -13.27 -0.03 -7.27
N ILE A 63 -12.10 0.33 -6.74
CA ILE A 63 -11.43 1.60 -7.04
C ILE A 63 -10.62 1.45 -8.32
N SER A 64 -11.19 1.91 -9.42
CA SER A 64 -10.62 1.74 -10.76
C SER A 64 -9.37 2.56 -11.03
N ASN A 65 -9.08 3.58 -10.21
CA ASN A 65 -7.98 4.54 -10.41
C ASN A 65 -7.08 4.64 -9.17
N LEU A 66 -6.95 3.56 -8.40
CA LEU A 66 -6.18 3.54 -7.16
C LEU A 66 -4.71 3.93 -7.39
N ASP A 67 -4.12 3.42 -8.47
CA ASP A 67 -2.76 3.72 -8.96
C ASP A 67 -2.58 5.21 -9.30
N GLU A 68 -3.54 5.83 -9.97
CA GLU A 68 -3.52 7.27 -10.27
C GLU A 68 -3.61 8.10 -8.99
N VAL A 69 -4.50 7.74 -8.07
CA VAL A 69 -4.77 8.50 -6.84
C VAL A 69 -3.56 8.53 -5.91
N ILE A 70 -2.89 7.39 -5.68
CA ILE A 70 -1.72 7.33 -4.79
C ILE A 70 -0.47 8.02 -5.36
N ASN A 71 -0.48 8.30 -6.66
CA ASN A 71 0.61 8.99 -7.37
C ASN A 71 0.31 10.46 -7.69
N ASN A 72 -0.87 10.96 -7.34
CA ASN A 72 -1.21 12.36 -7.58
C ASN A 72 -0.43 13.29 -6.65
N VAL A 73 0.46 14.10 -7.21
CA VAL A 73 1.30 15.05 -6.46
C VAL A 73 0.57 16.36 -6.14
N ASP A 74 -0.43 16.73 -6.92
CA ASP A 74 -1.21 17.96 -6.71
C ASP A 74 -2.30 17.77 -5.63
N ASN A 75 -2.71 16.53 -5.41
CA ASN A 75 -3.66 16.13 -4.38
C ASN A 75 -3.19 14.81 -3.72
N PRO A 76 -2.17 14.86 -2.85
CA PRO A 76 -1.56 13.66 -2.28
C PRO A 76 -2.55 12.87 -1.44
N MET A 77 -2.51 11.55 -1.60
CA MET A 77 -3.26 10.59 -0.79
C MET A 77 -2.27 9.57 -0.21
N PRO A 78 -2.15 9.47 1.14
CA PRO A 78 -2.89 10.23 2.16
C PRO A 78 -2.59 11.74 2.18
N PRO A 79 -3.49 12.60 2.69
CA PRO A 79 -3.28 14.05 2.70
C PRO A 79 -2.06 14.46 3.54
N GLU A 80 -1.51 15.64 3.25
CA GLU A 80 -0.39 16.19 4.02
C GLU A 80 -0.67 16.21 5.52
N GLY A 81 0.34 15.89 6.32
CA GLY A 81 0.21 15.72 7.77
C GLY A 81 -0.25 14.32 8.20
N SER A 82 -0.65 13.45 7.27
CA SER A 82 -0.87 12.02 7.52
C SER A 82 0.37 11.19 7.21
N LEU A 83 0.41 9.94 7.69
CA LEU A 83 1.50 9.01 7.39
C LEU A 83 1.51 8.66 5.88
N GLN A 84 2.52 9.14 5.17
CA GLN A 84 2.60 9.00 3.71
C GLN A 84 2.98 7.58 3.28
N LEU A 85 2.55 7.20 2.07
CA LEU A 85 3.07 6.02 1.38
C LEU A 85 4.54 6.24 1.00
N THR A 86 5.37 5.25 1.26
CA THR A 86 6.73 5.16 0.72
C THR A 86 6.67 4.78 -0.75
N ASP A 87 7.76 5.04 -1.48
CA ASP A 87 7.87 4.64 -2.89
C ASP A 87 7.68 3.12 -3.06
N CYS A 88 8.14 2.31 -2.10
CA CYS A 88 7.95 0.86 -2.18
C CYS A 88 6.48 0.44 -2.01
N GLU A 89 5.76 1.04 -1.06
CA GLU A 89 4.33 0.73 -0.88
C GLU A 89 3.50 1.16 -2.08
N LYS A 90 3.85 2.29 -2.73
CA LYS A 90 3.23 2.68 -4.01
C LYS A 90 3.46 1.63 -5.09
N LEU A 91 4.71 1.20 -5.27
CA LEU A 91 5.06 0.15 -6.23
C LEU A 91 4.35 -1.18 -5.93
N GLN A 92 4.18 -1.54 -4.66
CA GLN A 92 3.44 -2.74 -4.25
C GLN A 92 1.95 -2.64 -4.59
N ILE A 93 1.31 -1.50 -4.32
CA ILE A 93 -0.09 -1.27 -4.69
C ILE A 93 -0.25 -1.32 -6.22
N GLU A 94 0.61 -0.63 -6.96
CA GLU A 94 0.60 -0.65 -8.43
C GLU A 94 0.77 -2.07 -8.99
N SER A 95 1.75 -2.82 -8.49
CA SER A 95 1.97 -4.20 -8.88
C SER A 95 0.75 -5.08 -8.58
N TRP A 96 0.16 -4.95 -7.40
CA TRP A 96 -1.03 -5.70 -7.03
C TRP A 96 -2.25 -5.38 -7.92
N VAL A 97 -2.48 -4.10 -8.24
CA VAL A 97 -3.52 -3.66 -9.17
C VAL A 97 -3.28 -4.25 -10.57
N HIS A 98 -2.06 -4.12 -11.10
CA HIS A 98 -1.69 -4.65 -12.42
C HIS A 98 -1.77 -6.19 -12.51
N ASN A 99 -1.56 -6.89 -11.39
CA ASN A 99 -1.69 -8.34 -11.30
C ASN A 99 -3.14 -8.80 -11.02
N GLY A 100 -4.13 -7.91 -11.12
CA GLY A 100 -5.54 -8.29 -11.05
C GLY A 100 -6.09 -8.47 -9.63
N PHE A 101 -5.57 -7.71 -8.67
CA PHE A 101 -6.08 -7.65 -7.29
C PHE A 101 -6.02 -9.01 -6.55
N ARG A 102 -4.92 -9.76 -6.68
CA ARG A 102 -4.80 -11.10 -6.07
C ARG A 102 -5.08 -11.05 -4.56
N TYR A 103 -5.99 -11.91 -4.09
CA TYR A 103 -6.42 -11.89 -2.69
C TYR A 103 -5.38 -12.52 -1.76
N ASP A 104 -4.92 -13.74 -2.07
CA ASP A 104 -3.93 -14.51 -1.31
C ASP A 104 -3.06 -15.37 -2.25
N GLU A 105 -2.11 -16.13 -1.69
CA GLU A 105 -1.20 -16.99 -2.44
C GLU A 105 -1.89 -18.18 -3.12
N GLU A 106 -3.10 -18.56 -2.69
CA GLU A 106 -3.82 -19.75 -3.14
C GLU A 106 -4.73 -19.46 -4.34
N GLN A 107 -5.15 -18.20 -4.53
CA GLN A 107 -5.91 -17.74 -5.69
C GLN A 107 -5.00 -17.50 -6.91
N ARG A 108 -4.47 -18.60 -7.47
CA ARG A 108 -4.06 -18.70 -8.87
C ARG A 108 -5.24 -19.02 -9.78
#